data_AF-V7I958-F1
#
_entry.id   AF-V7I958-F1
#
_cell.length_a   1.000
_cell.length_b   1.000
_cell.length_c   1.000
_cell.angle_alpha   90.00
_cell.angle_beta   90.00
_cell.angle_gamma   90.00
#
_symmetry.space_group_name_H-M   'P 1'
#
loop_
_entity.id
_entity.type
_entity.pdbx_description
1 polymer ?
#
loop_
_entity_poly.entity_id
_entity_poly.type
_entity_poly.pdbx_seq_one_letter_code
_entity_poly.pdbx_strand_id
1 'polypeptide(L)'
;KQPEKFNGFLSNLYSTEWVPHIKETFKGAANVIEYLGRYTHRIAISNSRITDVGETSVTFKVKDYKSGSNTELTLSNEEFIRRFLMHVLPKGFVKIRHYGILSNRTKRKKVAIIRALIGGRVYKPIYKDLSGLQLLKKMFSIDPGVCRYCGSSNIRRESLNGVKKLE
;
A
#
# COMPACT_ATOMS: atom_id res chain seq x y z
N LYS A 1 -11.98 -2.84 -27.12
CA LYS A 1 -12.57 -2.02 -26.03
C LYS A 1 -13.66 -1.15 -26.67
N GLN A 2 -14.91 -1.17 -26.18
CA GLN A 2 -16.04 -0.46 -26.78
C GLN A 2 -16.26 0.89 -26.06
N PRO A 3 -15.73 2.01 -26.61
CA PRO A 3 -15.76 3.31 -25.93
C PRO A 3 -17.17 3.85 -25.71
N GLU A 4 -18.10 3.59 -26.63
CA GLU A 4 -19.47 4.08 -26.51
C GLU A 4 -20.24 3.45 -25.35
N LYS A 5 -20.10 2.13 -25.15
CA LYS A 5 -20.69 1.46 -23.99
C LYS A 5 -20.12 1.99 -22.68
N PHE A 6 -18.82 2.29 -22.65
CA PHE A 6 -18.19 2.87 -21.47
C PHE A 6 -18.68 4.30 -21.19
N ASN A 7 -18.82 5.12 -22.23
CA ASN A 7 -19.38 6.46 -22.09
C ASN A 7 -20.83 6.42 -21.65
N GLY A 8 -21.66 5.52 -22.19
CA GLY A 8 -23.04 5.32 -21.73
C GLY A 8 -23.13 4.90 -20.26
N PHE A 9 -22.23 4.01 -19.81
CA PHE A 9 -22.10 3.65 -18.40
C PHE A 9 -21.74 4.87 -17.52
N LEU A 10 -20.78 5.69 -17.93
CA LEU A 10 -20.42 6.91 -17.20
C LEU A 10 -21.56 7.92 -17.14
N SER A 11 -22.27 8.13 -18.25
CA SER A 11 -23.42 9.04 -18.31
C SER A 11 -24.50 8.62 -17.31
N ASN A 12 -24.80 7.33 -17.20
CA ASN A 12 -25.78 6.81 -16.25
C ASN A 12 -25.33 7.01 -14.78
N LEU A 13 -24.05 6.78 -14.49
CA LEU A 13 -23.51 7.05 -13.15
C LEU A 13 -23.58 8.54 -12.79
N TYR A 14 -23.32 9.44 -13.74
CA TYR A 14 -23.36 10.88 -13.51
C TYR A 14 -24.77 11.46 -13.44
N SER A 15 -25.75 10.84 -14.11
CA SER A 15 -27.16 11.22 -13.98
C SER A 15 -27.82 10.71 -12.70
N THR A 16 -27.20 9.76 -12.01
CA THR A 16 -27.71 9.24 -10.74
C THR A 16 -27.60 10.33 -9.66
N GLU A 17 -28.69 10.62 -8.96
CA GLU A 17 -28.69 11.52 -7.82
C GLU A 17 -28.10 10.80 -6.59
N TRP A 18 -26.77 10.85 -6.48
CA TRP A 18 -26.08 10.32 -5.32
C TRP A 18 -26.38 11.20 -4.11
N VAL A 19 -26.89 10.60 -3.04
CA VAL A 19 -27.01 11.24 -1.72
C VAL A 19 -25.82 10.80 -0.86
N PRO A 20 -24.66 11.49 -0.92
CA PRO A 20 -23.49 11.09 -0.16
C PRO A 20 -23.72 11.33 1.33
N HIS A 21 -23.66 10.28 2.14
CA HIS A 21 -23.59 10.41 3.59
C HIS A 21 -22.17 10.81 3.99
N ILE A 22 -21.95 12.12 4.15
CA ILE A 22 -20.68 12.67 4.61
C ILE A 22 -20.76 12.80 6.13
N LYS A 23 -19.89 12.06 6.81
CA LYS A 23 -19.68 12.17 8.25
C LYS A 23 -18.23 12.49 8.53
N GLU A 24 -17.98 13.16 9.65
CA GLU A 24 -16.62 13.29 10.16
C GLU A 24 -16.09 11.88 10.46
N THR A 25 -15.09 11.46 9.69
CA THR A 25 -14.70 10.05 9.64
C THR A 25 -13.66 9.67 10.68
N PHE A 26 -12.99 10.64 11.32
CA PHE A 26 -11.85 10.35 12.22
C PHE A 26 -11.62 11.46 13.25
N LYS A 27 -11.18 11.08 14.47
CA LYS A 27 -10.68 12.01 15.50
C LYS A 27 -9.27 12.51 15.15
N GLY A 28 -9.10 13.18 14.00
CA GLY A 28 -7.83 13.77 13.55
C GLY A 28 -6.94 12.89 12.66
N ALA A 29 -5.86 13.49 12.15
CA ALA A 29 -5.01 12.92 11.10
C ALA A 29 -4.30 11.61 11.49
N ALA A 30 -3.94 11.43 12.76
CA ALA A 30 -3.31 10.19 13.24
C ALA A 30 -4.24 8.98 13.05
N ASN A 31 -5.53 9.14 13.38
CA ASN A 31 -6.55 8.08 13.20
C ASN A 31 -6.77 7.76 11.72
N VAL A 32 -6.72 8.76 10.83
CA VAL A 32 -6.78 8.56 9.38
C VAL A 32 -5.60 7.72 8.91
N ILE A 33 -4.39 8.04 9.35
CA ILE A 33 -3.17 7.34 8.96
C ILE A 33 -3.19 5.90 9.49
N GLU A 34 -3.61 5.69 10.74
CA GLU A 34 -3.72 4.37 11.34
C GLU A 34 -4.77 3.51 10.64
N TYR A 35 -5.93 4.10 10.33
CA TYR A 35 -6.99 3.44 9.56
C TYR A 35 -6.46 3.06 8.17
N LEU A 36 -5.97 4.02 7.39
CA LEU A 36 -5.46 3.77 6.05
C LEU A 36 -4.32 2.75 6.06
N GLY A 37 -3.38 2.85 7.01
CA GLY A 37 -2.27 1.92 7.16
C GLY A 37 -2.73 0.48 7.38
N ARG A 38 -3.80 0.26 8.17
CA ARG A 38 -4.40 -1.06 8.32
C ARG A 38 -5.00 -1.58 7.00
N TYR A 39 -5.67 -0.74 6.22
CA TYR A 39 -6.26 -1.13 4.93
C TYR A 39 -5.22 -1.35 3.81
N THR A 40 -4.07 -0.67 3.88
CA THR A 40 -3.02 -0.85 2.88
C THR A 40 -2.21 -2.12 3.15
N HIS A 41 -1.95 -2.43 4.42
CA HIS A 41 -1.16 -3.61 4.79
C HIS A 41 -1.99 -4.89 4.91
N ARG A 42 -3.19 -4.83 5.52
CA ARG A 42 -4.06 -6.00 5.69
C ARG A 42 -4.90 -6.24 4.44
N ILE A 43 -5.31 -7.47 4.20
CA ILE A 43 -6.04 -7.88 2.98
C ILE A 43 -7.54 -7.99 3.30
N ALA A 44 -8.01 -9.18 3.69
CA ALA A 44 -9.43 -9.47 3.91
C ALA A 44 -9.79 -9.53 5.39
N ILE A 45 -8.97 -10.22 6.18
CA ILE A 45 -9.21 -10.55 7.59
C ILE A 45 -7.88 -10.52 8.36
N SER A 46 -7.92 -10.20 9.65
CA SER A 46 -6.75 -10.32 10.52
C SER A 46 -6.70 -11.69 11.18
N ASN A 47 -5.51 -12.24 11.41
CA ASN A 47 -5.33 -13.54 12.06
C ASN A 47 -6.04 -13.63 13.41
N SER A 48 -6.05 -12.55 14.19
CA SER A 48 -6.75 -12.48 15.49
C SER A 48 -8.26 -12.67 15.42
N ARG A 49 -8.86 -12.62 14.22
CA ARG A 49 -10.29 -12.90 14.01
C ARG A 49 -10.53 -14.37 13.66
N ILE A 50 -9.52 -15.10 13.20
CA ILE A 50 -9.63 -16.55 12.96
C ILE A 50 -9.54 -17.22 14.32
N THR A 51 -10.60 -17.93 14.70
CA THR A 51 -10.72 -18.57 16.01
C THR A 51 -10.41 -20.05 15.94
N ASP A 52 -10.70 -20.69 14.82
CA ASP A 52 -10.40 -22.10 14.58
C ASP A 52 -10.12 -22.38 13.09
N VAL A 53 -9.24 -23.35 12.84
CA VAL A 53 -8.92 -23.86 11.50
C VAL A 53 -8.92 -25.38 11.57
N GLY A 54 -10.01 -25.99 11.11
CA GLY A 54 -10.17 -27.43 11.03
C GLY A 54 -9.83 -28.00 9.65
N GLU A 55 -9.97 -29.31 9.51
CA GLU A 55 -9.69 -30.03 8.25
C GLU A 55 -10.63 -29.64 7.11
N THR A 56 -11.88 -29.29 7.43
CA THR A 56 -12.93 -28.99 6.43
C THR A 56 -13.45 -27.56 6.50
N SER A 57 -13.19 -26.84 7.59
CA SER A 57 -13.77 -25.52 7.84
C SER A 57 -12.85 -24.56 8.60
N VAL A 58 -13.14 -23.27 8.44
CA VAL A 58 -12.53 -22.16 9.19
C VAL A 58 -13.60 -21.40 9.94
N THR A 59 -13.38 -21.13 11.22
CA THR A 59 -14.24 -20.27 12.04
C THR A 59 -13.56 -18.95 12.34
N PHE A 60 -14.30 -17.86 12.19
CA PHE A 60 -13.79 -16.52 12.47
C PHE A 60 -14.86 -15.54 12.97
N LYS A 61 -14.42 -14.58 13.78
CA LYS A 61 -15.28 -13.52 14.34
C LYS A 61 -15.69 -12.53 13.27
N VAL A 62 -16.99 -12.34 13.05
CA VAL A 62 -17.60 -11.32 12.19
C VAL A 62 -18.35 -10.29 13.03
N LYS A 63 -18.45 -9.05 12.52
CA LYS A 63 -19.27 -8.04 13.19
C LYS A 63 -20.65 -8.08 12.57
N ASP A 64 -21.66 -8.34 13.38
CA ASP A 64 -23.05 -8.19 12.97
C ASP A 64 -23.42 -6.70 13.06
N TYR A 65 -23.64 -6.08 11.90
CA TYR A 65 -23.99 -4.66 11.84
C TYR A 65 -25.44 -4.38 12.26
N LYS A 66 -26.32 -5.40 12.30
CA LYS A 66 -27.71 -5.23 12.76
C LYS A 66 -27.78 -5.18 14.28
N SER A 67 -27.11 -6.11 14.97
CA SER A 67 -27.06 -6.14 16.44
C SER A 67 -25.91 -5.32 17.03
N GLY A 68 -24.92 -4.93 16.22
CA GLY A 68 -23.70 -4.26 16.68
C GLY A 68 -22.70 -5.18 17.38
N SER A 69 -23.03 -6.46 17.56
CA SER A 69 -22.24 -7.45 18.28
C SER A 69 -21.20 -8.15 17.38
N ASN A 70 -20.22 -8.82 18.00
CA ASN A 70 -19.35 -9.74 17.28
C ASN A 70 -19.90 -11.16 17.44
N THR A 71 -20.09 -11.86 16.33
CA THR A 71 -20.50 -13.27 16.29
C THR A 71 -19.47 -14.10 15.56
N GLU A 72 -19.55 -15.42 15.64
CA GLU A 72 -18.68 -16.32 14.89
C GLU A 72 -19.37 -16.81 13.61
N LEU A 73 -18.58 -16.95 12.55
CA LEU A 73 -19.01 -17.51 11.28
C LEU A 73 -18.05 -18.63 10.91
N THR A 74 -18.62 -19.80 10.62
CA THR A 74 -17.89 -20.96 10.11
C THR A 74 -18.19 -21.12 8.62
N LEU A 75 -17.15 -21.28 7.82
CA LEU A 75 -17.25 -21.57 6.38
C LEU A 75 -16.44 -22.82 6.05
N SER A 76 -16.78 -23.50 4.96
CA SER A 76 -15.87 -24.51 4.41
C SER A 76 -14.54 -23.87 4.00
N ASN A 77 -13.47 -24.65 4.01
CA ASN A 77 -12.14 -24.19 3.61
C ASN A 77 -12.15 -23.58 2.19
N GLU A 78 -12.86 -24.21 1.26
CA GLU A 78 -13.01 -23.73 -0.11
C GLU A 78 -13.71 -22.36 -0.18
N GLU A 79 -14.81 -22.20 0.55
CA GLU A 79 -15.56 -20.94 0.54
C GLU A 79 -14.79 -19.81 1.24
N PHE A 80 -14.06 -20.13 2.30
CA PHE A 80 -13.17 -19.18 2.96
C PHE A 80 -12.08 -18.70 2.00
N ILE A 81 -11.39 -19.62 1.32
CA ILE A 81 -10.34 -19.30 0.34
C ILE A 81 -10.92 -18.49 -0.82
N ARG A 82 -12.06 -18.90 -1.38
CA ARG A 82 -12.73 -18.18 -2.47
C ARG A 82 -13.03 -16.73 -2.07
N ARG A 83 -13.59 -16.52 -0.86
CA ARG A 83 -13.86 -15.18 -0.32
C ARG A 83 -12.58 -14.38 -0.08
N PHE A 84 -11.56 -15.01 0.49
CA PHE A 84 -10.28 -14.38 0.75
C PHE A 84 -9.63 -13.88 -0.55
N LEU A 85 -9.65 -14.71 -1.59
CA LEU A 85 -9.06 -14.39 -2.89
C LEU A 85 -9.78 -13.25 -3.62
N MET A 86 -11.06 -12.98 -3.34
CA MET A 86 -11.75 -11.78 -3.86
C MET A 86 -11.11 -10.47 -3.38
N HIS A 87 -10.34 -10.48 -2.29
CA HIS A 87 -9.61 -9.31 -1.80
C HIS A 87 -8.18 -9.21 -2.34
N VAL A 88 -7.71 -10.23 -3.07
CA VAL A 88 -6.39 -10.22 -3.69
C VAL A 88 -6.50 -9.53 -5.05
N LEU A 89 -5.73 -8.45 -5.22
CA LEU A 89 -5.75 -7.69 -6.45
C LEU A 89 -5.12 -8.49 -7.61
N PRO A 90 -5.73 -8.48 -8.81
CA PRO A 90 -5.13 -9.09 -9.99
C PRO A 90 -3.75 -8.49 -10.30
N LYS A 91 -2.93 -9.24 -11.04
CA LYS A 91 -1.62 -8.78 -11.49
C LYS A 91 -1.72 -7.42 -12.20
N GLY A 92 -0.86 -6.48 -11.79
CA GLY A 92 -0.82 -5.12 -12.33
C GLY A 92 -1.73 -4.11 -11.61
N PHE A 93 -2.59 -4.56 -10.70
CA PHE A 93 -3.35 -3.69 -9.82
C PHE A 93 -2.61 -3.46 -8.50
N VAL A 94 -2.71 -2.24 -7.96
CA VAL A 94 -2.09 -1.83 -6.70
C VAL A 94 -3.15 -1.36 -5.72
N LYS A 95 -2.95 -1.62 -4.42
CA LYS A 95 -3.88 -1.24 -3.35
C LYS A 95 -4.05 0.26 -3.24
N ILE A 96 -2.96 1.01 -3.37
CA ILE A 96 -2.97 2.47 -3.35
C ILE A 96 -2.72 2.97 -4.77
N ARG A 97 -3.73 3.59 -5.38
CA ARG A 97 -3.57 4.35 -6.62
C ARG A 97 -3.55 5.84 -6.31
N HIS A 98 -2.54 6.53 -6.82
CA HIS A 98 -2.52 7.99 -6.75
C HIS A 98 -3.38 8.55 -7.89
N TYR A 99 -4.51 9.15 -7.53
CA TYR A 99 -5.33 9.94 -8.44
C TYR A 99 -5.17 11.44 -8.17
N GLY A 100 -5.65 12.29 -9.08
CA GLY A 100 -5.70 13.73 -8.88
C GLY A 100 -4.32 14.37 -8.79
N ILE A 101 -4.11 15.20 -7.76
CA ILE A 101 -2.90 16.02 -7.58
C ILE A 101 -1.61 15.22 -7.38
N LEU A 102 -1.71 13.97 -6.89
CA LEU A 102 -0.55 13.09 -6.65
C LEU A 102 -0.36 12.03 -7.74
N SER A 103 -1.18 12.02 -8.80
CA SER A 103 -1.06 11.06 -9.90
C SER A 103 0.29 11.17 -10.63
N ASN A 104 0.91 10.05 -11.00
CA ASN A 104 2.29 10.03 -11.48
C ASN A 104 2.54 11.00 -12.67
N ARG A 105 1.60 11.08 -13.61
CA ARG A 105 1.70 11.94 -14.80
C ARG A 105 1.65 13.44 -14.47
N THR A 106 0.95 13.84 -13.41
CA THR A 106 0.71 15.27 -13.11
C THR A 106 1.32 15.74 -11.80
N LYS A 107 1.74 14.81 -10.92
CA LYS A 107 2.27 15.06 -9.57
C LYS A 107 3.35 16.13 -9.55
N ARG A 108 4.36 16.01 -10.41
CA ARG A 108 5.48 16.97 -10.45
C ARG A 108 5.01 18.41 -10.67
N LYS A 109 4.09 18.62 -11.62
CA LYS A 109 3.54 19.95 -11.92
C LYS A 109 2.61 20.44 -10.81
N LYS A 110 1.64 19.60 -10.40
CA LYS A 110 0.62 19.98 -9.41
C LYS A 110 1.18 20.21 -8.02
N VAL A 111 2.15 19.41 -7.58
CA VAL A 111 2.82 19.60 -6.28
C VAL A 111 3.61 20.90 -6.23
N ALA A 112 4.24 21.31 -7.33
CA ALA A 112 4.94 22.59 -7.39
C ALA A 112 3.98 23.78 -7.23
N ILE A 113 2.82 23.74 -7.91
CA ILE A 113 1.77 24.76 -7.80
C ILE A 113 1.23 24.81 -6.36
N ILE A 114 0.89 23.66 -5.77
CA ILE A 114 0.36 23.58 -4.40
C ILE A 114 1.35 24.20 -3.41
N ARG A 115 2.65 23.90 -3.53
CA ARG A 115 3.69 24.47 -2.66
C ARG A 115 3.76 25.99 -2.77
N ALA A 116 3.67 26.54 -3.98
CA ALA A 116 3.66 27.98 -4.18
C ALA A 116 2.43 28.62 -3.51
N LEU A 117 1.25 28.02 -3.67
CA LEU A 117 0.00 28.55 -3.10
C LEU A 117 -0.04 28.51 -1.58
N ILE A 118 0.52 27.48 -0.94
CA ILE A 118 0.53 27.34 0.53
C ILE A 118 1.76 27.98 1.19
N GLY A 119 2.61 28.69 0.44
CA GLY A 119 3.87 29.22 0.96
C GLY A 119 4.85 28.13 1.47
N GLY A 120 4.69 26.90 0.98
CA GLY A 120 5.40 25.73 1.47
C GLY A 120 6.86 25.72 1.02
N ARG A 121 7.80 25.51 1.97
CA ARG A 121 9.22 25.36 1.65
C ARG A 121 9.44 24.15 0.73
N VAL A 122 10.17 24.36 -0.35
CA VAL A 122 10.58 23.25 -1.23
C VAL A 122 11.70 22.48 -0.54
N TYR A 123 11.44 21.23 -0.17
CA TYR A 123 12.49 20.32 0.30
C TYR A 123 13.53 20.14 -0.81
N LYS A 124 14.75 20.61 -0.56
CA LYS A 124 15.92 20.35 -1.40
C LYS A 124 16.61 19.10 -0.85
N PRO A 125 16.55 17.96 -1.55
CA PRO A 125 17.23 16.76 -1.08
C PRO A 125 18.74 17.02 -0.99
N ILE A 126 19.28 16.95 0.23
CA ILE A 126 20.69 17.24 0.58
C ILE A 126 21.66 16.26 -0.13
N TYR A 127 21.15 15.08 -0.51
CA TYR A 127 21.94 13.98 -1.07
C TYR A 127 21.58 13.64 -2.52
N LYS A 128 20.93 14.56 -3.24
CA LYS A 128 20.45 14.29 -4.60
C LYS A 128 21.56 13.87 -5.57
N ASP A 129 22.75 14.43 -5.38
CA ASP A 129 23.89 14.25 -6.30
C ASP A 129 24.88 13.18 -5.79
N LEU A 130 24.57 12.50 -4.68
CA LEU A 130 25.39 11.41 -4.16
C LEU A 130 24.84 10.06 -4.65
N SER A 131 25.72 9.25 -5.20
CA SER A 131 25.45 7.82 -5.41
C SER A 131 25.28 7.10 -4.07
N GLY A 132 24.63 5.94 -4.07
CA GLY A 132 24.41 5.14 -2.85
C GLY A 132 25.72 4.81 -2.11
N LEU A 133 26.81 4.54 -2.82
CA LEU A 133 28.13 4.32 -2.23
C LEU A 133 28.71 5.58 -1.58
N GLN A 134 28.59 6.73 -2.26
CA GLN A 134 29.03 8.01 -1.72
C GLN A 134 28.21 8.42 -0.50
N LEU A 135 26.92 8.09 -0.47
CA LEU A 135 26.05 8.31 0.68
C LEU A 135 26.47 7.44 1.87
N LEU A 136 26.71 6.15 1.65
CA LEU A 136 27.19 5.23 2.71
C LEU A 136 28.54 5.69 3.28
N LYS A 137 29.46 6.11 2.42
CA LYS A 137 30.75 6.69 2.83
C LYS A 137 30.57 7.95 3.65
N LYS A 138 29.66 8.85 3.25
CA LYS A 138 29.41 10.10 3.95
C LYS A 138 28.68 9.90 5.29
N MET A 139 27.76 8.95 5.36
CA MET A 139 26.95 8.70 6.57
C MET A 139 27.69 7.87 7.62
N PHE A 140 28.45 6.87 7.20
CA PHE A 140 29.02 5.87 8.09
C PHE A 140 30.56 5.87 8.09
N SER A 141 31.21 6.78 7.36
CA SER A 141 32.67 6.81 7.17
C SER A 141 33.25 5.48 6.66
N ILE A 142 32.41 4.69 5.98
CA ILE A 142 32.72 3.37 5.47
C ILE A 142 32.71 3.45 3.95
N ASP A 143 33.84 3.18 3.31
CA ASP A 143 33.89 3.03 1.85
C ASP A 143 33.48 1.60 1.47
N PRO A 144 32.28 1.36 0.92
CA PRO A 144 31.86 0.03 0.53
C PRO A 144 32.54 -0.43 -0.77
N GLY A 145 33.34 0.42 -1.40
CA GLY A 145 34.20 0.09 -2.53
C GLY A 145 35.55 -0.49 -2.12
N VAL A 146 35.86 -0.54 -0.82
CA VAL A 146 37.14 -1.05 -0.29
C VAL A 146 36.88 -2.13 0.76
N CYS A 147 37.52 -3.29 0.59
CA CYS A 147 37.46 -4.36 1.59
C CYS A 147 38.17 -3.92 2.87
N ARG A 148 37.47 -3.92 4.02
CA ARG A 148 38.06 -3.53 5.32
C ARG A 148 39.09 -4.52 5.85
N TYR A 149 39.09 -5.75 5.35
CA TYR A 149 40.02 -6.79 5.79
C TYR A 149 41.32 -6.76 5.00
N CYS A 150 41.24 -6.69 3.67
CA CYS A 150 42.42 -6.76 2.80
C CYS A 150 42.78 -5.45 2.07
N GLY A 151 41.98 -4.39 2.21
CA GLY A 151 42.23 -3.09 1.55
C GLY A 151 41.98 -3.08 0.04
N SER A 152 41.57 -4.19 -0.57
CA SER A 152 41.33 -4.29 -2.01
C SER A 152 40.13 -3.44 -2.45
N SER A 153 40.29 -2.69 -3.53
CA SER A 153 39.21 -1.96 -4.23
C SER A 153 38.55 -2.78 -5.35
N ASN A 154 39.02 -4.00 -5.60
CA ASN A 154 38.49 -4.90 -6.62
C ASN A 154 37.28 -5.67 -6.10
N ILE A 155 36.20 -4.96 -5.79
CA ILE A 155 34.96 -5.56 -5.31
C ILE A 155 34.14 -6.06 -6.49
N ARG A 156 33.96 -7.38 -6.57
CA ARG A 156 33.03 -8.01 -7.52
C ARG A 156 31.61 -7.90 -6.99
N ARG A 157 30.71 -7.40 -7.83
CA ARG A 157 29.27 -7.42 -7.56
C ARG A 157 28.70 -8.69 -8.16
N GLU A 158 28.48 -9.70 -7.33
CA GLU A 158 27.75 -10.90 -7.74
C GLU A 158 26.31 -10.80 -7.22
N SER A 159 25.34 -11.12 -8.08
CA SER A 159 23.95 -11.26 -7.64
C SER A 159 23.87 -12.49 -6.75
N LEU A 160 23.24 -12.36 -5.59
CA LEU A 160 22.98 -13.48 -4.69
C LEU A 160 21.85 -14.39 -5.23
N ASN A 161 21.92 -14.75 -6.51
CA ASN A 161 21.00 -15.70 -7.13
C ASN A 161 21.33 -17.09 -6.56
N GLY A 162 20.74 -17.43 -5.42
CA GLY A 162 20.90 -18.74 -4.79
C GLY A 162 21.29 -18.73 -3.31
N VAL A 163 21.51 -17.56 -2.68
CA VAL A 163 21.70 -17.51 -1.23
C VAL A 163 20.34 -17.67 -0.55
N LYS A 164 20.11 -18.84 0.07
CA LYS A 164 18.97 -19.04 0.95
C LYS A 164 19.00 -17.93 2.01
N LYS A 165 17.92 -17.16 2.13
CA LYS A 165 17.74 -16.28 3.29
C LYS A 165 17.89 -17.14 4.53
N LEU A 166 18.79 -16.73 5.42
CA LEU A 166 18.74 -17.18 6.81
C LEU A 166 17.44 -16.61 7.38
N GLU A 167 16.50 -17.51 7.68
CA GLU A 167 15.31 -17.21 8.48
C GLU A 167 15.71 -16.82 9.91
#